data_AF-A0A109FM67-F1
#
_entry.id   AF-A0A109FM67-F1
#
_cell.length_a   1.000
_cell.length_b   1.000
_cell.length_c   1.000
_cell.angle_alpha   90.00
_cell.angle_beta   90.00
_cell.angle_gamma   90.00
#
_symmetry.space_group_name_H-M   'P 1'
#
loop_
_entity.id
_entity.type
_entity.pdbx_description
1 polymer ?
#
loop_
_entity_poly.entity_id
_entity_poly.type
_entity_poly.pdbx_seq_one_letter_code
_entity_poly.pdbx_strand_id
1 'polypeptide(L)'
;MRHPIHDLINNATREWEAKLARQSKTLVEAVREYKRRYNRNPPKGFDKWFEFAQANSVVLIDEFDQTFNDVLPFWALPPSIIANRSQTIQTDPNAITLKIINGKVEVSGTFTSHPRALDQSGLMKRWAKYVDDVNITMSGHDGPSIMMDWETRQKHIDAAKAGKLLTQEEADGINDDAAWWGYPLACPPDSRIRRAYNGLEINSLPRGPAFVHDHTKTMNLCANPEWQYLHGFTAWPGARPRRLLPLFSFAKMSIHSDILLTPLEQYWDHEPWDPKWEDKQSDKAVWRGSTTGVWFDRTTWWRASQRVRVWFMGKDEEGSRRVRFLGQGVETPKGVESLVEHDVPTRKLVDKYLDFAFSGKAGQCDVEDGSCDAVKKLFDFQRAFGWNEANEYRYLLDLDGNAWSGRFHRLLSSNSAVIKSTIFPEWYNGWIQPWVHYIPLRVDYTDLFDIMAFFTGDLEGRNAHPDLGKQIADNGKEYADKYWRYADMETYLFRVLLEWARVSCTFKSLSFRPFS
;
A
#
# COMPACT_ATOMS: atom_id res chain seq x y z
N MET A 1 -5.36 33.51 -1.91
CA MET A 1 -5.64 32.22 -2.59
C MET A 1 -5.84 31.19 -1.50
N ARG A 2 -6.95 30.45 -1.51
CA ARG A 2 -7.23 29.41 -0.51
C ARG A 2 -6.14 28.31 -0.56
N HIS A 3 -5.72 27.77 0.58
CA HIS A 3 -4.73 26.71 0.63
C HIS A 3 -5.24 25.42 -0.07
N PRO A 4 -4.45 24.76 -0.93
CA PRO A 4 -4.91 23.59 -1.70
C PRO A 4 -5.41 22.40 -0.86
N ILE A 5 -4.89 22.22 0.36
CA ILE A 5 -5.34 21.14 1.27
C ILE A 5 -6.84 21.25 1.56
N HIS A 6 -7.41 22.46 1.62
CA HIS A 6 -8.86 22.62 1.76
C HIS A 6 -9.62 21.93 0.62
N ASP A 7 -9.17 22.10 -0.62
CA ASP A 7 -9.84 21.52 -1.78
C ASP A 7 -9.58 20.01 -1.87
N LEU A 8 -8.40 19.54 -1.44
CA LEU A 8 -8.09 18.11 -1.34
C LEU A 8 -9.03 17.40 -0.36
N ILE A 9 -9.23 17.96 0.84
CA ILE A 9 -10.17 17.41 1.84
C ILE A 9 -11.60 17.44 1.31
N ASN A 10 -12.06 18.58 0.77
CA ASN A 10 -13.43 18.72 0.27
C ASN A 10 -13.73 17.79 -0.92
N ASN A 11 -12.80 17.66 -1.86
CA ASN A 11 -12.96 16.77 -3.01
C ASN A 11 -12.99 15.31 -2.55
N ALA A 12 -12.03 14.90 -1.71
CA ALA A 12 -11.96 13.54 -1.22
C ALA A 12 -13.19 13.16 -0.38
N THR A 13 -13.73 14.09 0.41
CA THR A 13 -14.98 13.88 1.18
C THR A 13 -16.15 13.61 0.24
N ARG A 14 -16.33 14.42 -0.81
CA ARG A 14 -17.38 14.19 -1.82
C ARG A 14 -17.22 12.85 -2.55
N GLU A 15 -15.99 12.47 -2.89
CA GLU A 15 -15.70 11.18 -3.51
C GLU A 15 -16.03 10.00 -2.58
N TRP A 16 -15.72 10.13 -1.29
CA TRP A 16 -16.05 9.14 -0.28
C TRP A 16 -17.56 8.99 -0.09
N GLU A 17 -18.29 10.09 0.06
CA GLU A 17 -19.75 10.07 0.18
C GLU A 17 -20.40 9.45 -1.06
N ALA A 18 -19.94 9.82 -2.26
CA ALA A 18 -20.43 9.23 -3.51
C ALA A 18 -20.11 7.73 -3.60
N LYS A 19 -18.95 7.29 -3.09
CA LYS A 19 -18.58 5.88 -2.98
C LYS A 19 -19.51 5.13 -2.05
N LEU A 20 -19.83 5.67 -0.88
CA LEU A 20 -20.76 5.03 0.07
C LEU A 20 -22.20 4.98 -0.48
N ALA A 21 -22.66 6.05 -1.13
CA ALA A 21 -24.01 6.16 -1.67
C ALA A 21 -24.30 5.14 -2.78
N ARG A 22 -23.30 4.78 -3.58
CA ARG A 22 -23.45 3.85 -4.71
C ARG A 22 -23.31 2.37 -4.37
N GLN A 23 -22.98 2.01 -3.12
CA GLN A 23 -22.77 0.61 -2.74
C GLN A 23 -24.07 -0.20 -2.88
N SER A 24 -23.97 -1.34 -3.54
CA SER A 24 -25.06 -2.29 -3.77
C SER A 24 -25.69 -2.75 -2.45
N LYS A 25 -27.03 -2.74 -2.39
CA LYS A 25 -27.81 -3.16 -1.21
C LYS A 25 -28.48 -4.51 -1.40
N THR A 26 -28.64 -4.94 -2.64
CA THR A 26 -29.21 -6.25 -2.97
C THR A 26 -28.26 -7.08 -3.82
N LEU A 27 -28.44 -8.40 -3.82
CA LEU A 27 -27.68 -9.30 -4.67
C LEU A 27 -27.82 -8.92 -6.17
N VAL A 28 -29.02 -8.52 -6.59
CA VAL A 28 -29.29 -8.12 -7.99
C VAL A 28 -28.49 -6.87 -8.37
N GLU A 29 -28.40 -5.88 -7.47
CA GLU A 29 -27.56 -4.70 -7.68
C GLU A 29 -26.08 -5.06 -7.74
N ALA A 30 -25.59 -5.87 -6.79
CA ALA A 30 -24.19 -6.29 -6.76
C ALA A 30 -23.79 -7.07 -8.02
N VAL A 31 -24.69 -7.93 -8.53
CA VAL A 31 -24.49 -8.63 -9.81
C VAL A 31 -24.44 -7.65 -10.98
N ARG A 32 -25.34 -6.66 -11.02
CA ARG A 32 -25.37 -5.63 -12.08
C ARG A 32 -24.11 -4.79 -12.07
N GLU A 33 -23.67 -4.35 -10.89
CA GLU A 33 -22.48 -3.53 -10.72
C GLU A 33 -21.21 -4.31 -11.07
N TYR A 34 -21.12 -5.57 -10.65
CA TYR A 34 -20.04 -6.46 -11.08
C TYR A 34 -19.95 -6.58 -12.61
N LYS A 35 -21.09 -6.80 -13.29
CA LYS A 35 -21.13 -6.86 -14.76
C LYS A 35 -20.71 -5.53 -15.39
N ARG A 36 -21.16 -4.40 -14.83
CA ARG A 36 -20.82 -3.06 -15.32
C ARG A 36 -19.32 -2.78 -15.20
N ARG A 37 -18.70 -3.13 -14.07
CA ARG A 37 -17.26 -2.89 -13.81
C ARG A 37 -16.36 -3.79 -14.62
N TYR A 38 -16.67 -5.08 -14.66
CA TYR A 38 -15.72 -6.11 -15.11
C TYR A 38 -16.10 -6.77 -16.44
N ASN A 39 -17.26 -6.42 -17.00
CA ASN A 39 -17.80 -7.02 -18.23
C ASN A 39 -17.88 -8.55 -18.17
N ARG A 40 -18.21 -9.10 -16.99
CA ARG A 40 -18.24 -10.54 -16.72
C ARG A 40 -19.36 -10.91 -15.77
N ASN A 41 -19.78 -12.18 -15.80
CA ASN A 41 -20.66 -12.73 -14.76
C ASN A 41 -19.87 -12.97 -13.47
N PRO A 42 -20.50 -12.76 -12.29
CA PRO A 42 -19.88 -13.08 -11.00
C PRO A 42 -19.45 -14.56 -10.88
N PRO A 43 -18.43 -14.87 -10.07
CA PRO A 43 -17.98 -16.24 -9.86
C PRO A 43 -19.05 -17.08 -9.12
N LYS A 44 -18.94 -18.41 -9.23
CA LYS A 44 -19.71 -19.35 -8.40
C LYS A 44 -19.48 -19.00 -6.92
N GLY A 45 -20.53 -19.03 -6.10
CA GLY A 45 -20.45 -18.66 -4.68
C GLY A 45 -20.56 -17.17 -4.39
N PHE A 46 -20.71 -16.30 -5.41
CA PHE A 46 -20.91 -14.87 -5.21
C PHE A 46 -22.16 -14.54 -4.39
N ASP A 47 -23.24 -15.29 -4.55
CA ASP A 47 -24.45 -15.19 -3.73
C ASP A 47 -24.14 -15.46 -2.25
N LYS A 48 -23.35 -16.50 -1.96
CA LYS A 48 -22.90 -16.85 -0.60
C LYS A 48 -21.93 -15.85 -0.01
N TRP A 49 -21.07 -15.27 -0.85
CA TRP A 49 -20.24 -14.14 -0.47
C TRP A 49 -21.09 -12.91 -0.12
N PHE A 50 -22.10 -12.59 -0.93
CA PHE A 50 -22.98 -11.46 -0.65
C PHE A 50 -23.80 -11.68 0.64
N GLU A 51 -24.36 -12.88 0.84
CA GLU A 51 -25.03 -13.28 2.09
C GLU A 51 -24.09 -13.11 3.30
N PHE A 52 -22.83 -13.55 3.18
CA PHE A 52 -21.82 -13.41 4.21
C PHE A 52 -21.48 -11.94 4.50
N ALA A 53 -21.31 -11.12 3.47
CA ALA A 53 -21.03 -9.69 3.61
C ALA A 53 -22.17 -8.97 4.34
N GLN A 54 -23.43 -9.25 3.97
CA GLN A 54 -24.60 -8.68 4.63
C GLN A 54 -24.73 -9.14 6.09
N ALA A 55 -24.53 -10.44 6.35
CA ALA A 55 -24.59 -10.99 7.71
C ALA A 55 -23.54 -10.39 8.66
N ASN A 56 -22.42 -9.88 8.11
CA ASN A 56 -21.36 -9.21 8.88
C ASN A 56 -21.41 -7.68 8.78
N SER A 57 -22.46 -7.12 8.17
CA SER A 57 -22.64 -5.67 7.99
C SER A 57 -21.44 -5.01 7.28
N VAL A 58 -20.91 -5.65 6.24
CA VAL A 58 -19.85 -5.07 5.39
C VAL A 58 -20.47 -3.99 4.50
N VAL A 59 -19.90 -2.80 4.49
CA VAL A 59 -20.45 -1.65 3.76
C VAL A 59 -19.90 -1.56 2.34
N LEU A 60 -18.60 -1.83 2.15
CA LEU A 60 -17.93 -1.74 0.85
C LEU A 60 -18.10 -3.07 0.10
N ILE A 61 -19.12 -3.13 -0.74
CA ILE A 61 -19.51 -4.31 -1.50
C ILE A 61 -18.88 -4.32 -2.90
N ASP A 62 -18.72 -3.16 -3.53
CA ASP A 62 -18.41 -3.10 -4.97
C ASP A 62 -16.95 -2.78 -5.31
N GLU A 63 -16.14 -2.40 -4.31
CA GLU A 63 -14.80 -1.83 -4.51
C GLU A 63 -13.69 -2.89 -4.62
N PHE A 64 -13.79 -3.82 -5.58
CA PHE A 64 -12.85 -4.95 -5.75
C PHE A 64 -11.94 -4.83 -6.99
N ASP A 65 -11.77 -3.62 -7.53
CA ASP A 65 -11.03 -3.39 -8.78
C ASP A 65 -9.58 -3.89 -8.69
N GLN A 66 -8.94 -3.75 -7.53
CA GLN A 66 -7.59 -4.27 -7.28
C GLN A 66 -7.53 -5.80 -7.44
N THR A 67 -8.44 -6.53 -6.80
CA THR A 67 -8.55 -8.00 -6.95
C THR A 67 -8.72 -8.40 -8.41
N PHE A 68 -9.59 -7.71 -9.14
CA PHE A 68 -9.85 -8.04 -10.53
C PHE A 68 -8.60 -7.79 -11.40
N ASN A 69 -7.92 -6.66 -11.20
CA ASN A 69 -6.68 -6.33 -11.91
C ASN A 69 -5.57 -7.35 -11.62
N ASP A 70 -5.51 -7.89 -10.40
CA ASP A 70 -4.51 -8.89 -9.99
C ASP A 70 -4.76 -10.25 -10.63
N VAL A 71 -6.02 -10.68 -10.70
CA VAL A 71 -6.40 -11.97 -11.30
C VAL A 71 -6.44 -11.90 -12.83
N LEU A 72 -6.65 -10.72 -13.42
CA LEU A 72 -6.86 -10.54 -14.86
C LEU A 72 -5.79 -11.22 -15.75
N PRO A 73 -4.47 -11.10 -15.50
CA PRO A 73 -3.47 -11.78 -16.33
C PRO A 73 -3.60 -13.31 -16.37
N PHE A 74 -4.11 -13.92 -15.29
CA PHE A 74 -4.29 -15.38 -15.20
C PHE A 74 -5.47 -15.89 -16.04
N TRP A 75 -6.43 -15.03 -16.40
CA TRP A 75 -7.53 -15.40 -17.30
C TRP A 75 -7.10 -15.81 -18.70
N ALA A 76 -5.90 -15.42 -19.10
CA ALA A 76 -5.31 -15.81 -20.38
C ALA A 76 -4.66 -17.20 -20.33
N LEU A 77 -4.61 -17.86 -19.17
CA LEU A 77 -3.94 -19.15 -19.01
C LEU A 77 -4.97 -20.28 -18.92
N PRO A 78 -4.73 -21.42 -19.61
CA PRO A 78 -5.44 -22.66 -19.32
C PRO A 78 -5.29 -23.05 -17.84
N PRO A 79 -6.35 -23.54 -17.16
CA PRO A 79 -6.26 -23.95 -15.75
C PRO A 79 -5.18 -25.00 -15.47
N SER A 80 -4.86 -25.86 -16.44
CA SER A 80 -3.76 -26.83 -16.33
C SER A 80 -2.39 -26.17 -16.18
N ILE A 81 -2.15 -25.04 -16.86
CA ILE A 81 -0.91 -24.26 -16.72
C ILE A 81 -0.83 -23.66 -15.32
N ILE A 82 -1.92 -23.06 -14.84
CA ILE A 82 -1.98 -22.48 -13.49
C ILE A 82 -1.73 -23.55 -12.43
N ALA A 83 -2.36 -24.72 -12.56
CA ALA A 83 -2.19 -25.83 -11.63
C ALA A 83 -0.74 -26.34 -11.60
N ASN A 84 -0.10 -26.50 -12.75
CA ASN A 84 1.31 -26.91 -12.83
C ASN A 84 2.24 -25.86 -12.19
N ARG A 85 2.01 -24.56 -12.47
CA ARG A 85 2.78 -23.47 -11.86
C ARG A 85 2.55 -23.40 -10.34
N SER A 86 1.33 -23.66 -9.88
CA SER A 86 1.00 -23.75 -8.45
C SER A 86 1.75 -24.90 -7.76
N GLN A 87 1.84 -26.08 -8.40
CA GLN A 87 2.62 -27.22 -7.92
C GLN A 87 4.12 -26.95 -7.88
N THR A 88 4.63 -26.11 -8.78
CA THR A 88 6.05 -25.71 -8.77
C THR A 88 6.34 -24.72 -7.63
N ILE A 89 5.51 -23.70 -7.45
CA ILE A 89 5.81 -22.64 -6.48
C ILE A 89 5.63 -23.09 -5.02
N GLN A 90 4.76 -24.07 -4.76
CA GLN A 90 4.61 -24.65 -3.42
C GLN A 90 5.85 -25.42 -2.93
N THR A 91 6.83 -25.72 -3.80
CA THR A 91 8.09 -26.37 -3.39
C THR A 91 9.19 -25.37 -3.03
N ASP A 92 8.94 -24.07 -3.20
CA ASP A 92 9.90 -23.04 -2.78
C ASP A 92 10.06 -23.09 -1.24
N PRO A 93 11.28 -23.19 -0.71
CA PRO A 93 11.53 -23.27 0.72
C PRO A 93 11.11 -22.02 1.48
N ASN A 94 10.87 -20.90 0.80
CA ASN A 94 10.39 -19.62 1.36
C ASN A 94 8.89 -19.39 1.14
N ALA A 95 8.13 -20.36 0.60
CA ALA A 95 6.70 -20.22 0.35
C ALA A 95 5.83 -20.88 1.43
N ILE A 96 4.64 -20.33 1.64
CA ILE A 96 3.59 -20.86 2.51
C ILE A 96 2.40 -21.24 1.63
N THR A 97 1.91 -22.48 1.72
CA THR A 97 0.75 -22.93 0.92
C THR A 97 -0.45 -23.31 1.79
N LEU A 98 -1.54 -22.58 1.60
CA LEU A 98 -2.88 -22.88 2.11
C LEU A 98 -3.68 -23.59 1.01
N LYS A 99 -4.52 -24.55 1.40
CA LYS A 99 -5.37 -25.28 0.47
C LYS A 99 -6.80 -25.30 0.99
N ILE A 100 -7.76 -25.04 0.11
CA ILE A 100 -9.16 -25.36 0.37
C ILE A 100 -9.42 -26.68 -0.35
N ILE A 101 -9.79 -27.72 0.41
CA ILE A 101 -10.12 -29.04 -0.11
C ILE A 101 -11.41 -29.51 0.55
N ASN A 102 -12.44 -29.80 -0.25
CA ASN A 102 -13.76 -30.21 0.23
C ASN A 102 -14.31 -29.24 1.30
N GLY A 103 -14.11 -27.94 1.08
CA GLY A 103 -14.59 -26.89 1.98
C GLY A 103 -13.83 -26.75 3.30
N LYS A 104 -12.69 -27.41 3.46
CA LYS A 104 -11.82 -27.31 4.64
C LYS A 104 -10.49 -26.66 4.28
N VAL A 105 -9.97 -25.85 5.20
CA VAL A 105 -8.68 -25.18 5.06
C VAL A 105 -7.59 -26.06 5.63
N GLU A 106 -6.61 -26.41 4.80
CA GLU A 106 -5.42 -27.15 5.19
C GLU A 106 -4.18 -26.27 4.96
N VAL A 107 -3.21 -26.35 5.87
CA VAL A 107 -1.92 -25.68 5.73
C VAL A 107 -0.87 -26.75 5.44
N SER A 108 -0.07 -26.57 4.40
CA SER A 108 0.96 -27.52 3.99
C SER A 108 2.28 -26.82 3.64
N GLY A 109 3.40 -27.53 3.70
CA GLY A 109 4.74 -27.01 3.41
C GLY A 109 5.62 -26.82 4.64
N THR A 110 6.71 -26.07 4.50
CA THR A 110 7.76 -25.90 5.54
C THR A 110 7.33 -24.98 6.69
N PHE A 111 6.34 -24.11 6.47
CA PHE A 111 5.95 -23.03 7.39
C PHE A 111 4.52 -23.17 7.95
N THR A 112 4.07 -24.39 8.22
CA THR A 112 2.69 -24.64 8.69
C THR A 112 2.37 -23.97 10.03
N SER A 113 3.37 -23.76 10.89
CA SER A 113 3.25 -23.08 12.18
C SER A 113 3.54 -21.58 12.13
N HIS A 114 3.82 -21.01 10.94
CA HIS A 114 4.13 -19.59 10.81
C HIS A 114 2.89 -18.74 11.11
N PRO A 115 3.00 -17.63 11.88
CA PRO A 115 1.85 -16.79 12.23
C PRO A 115 1.01 -16.37 11.03
N ARG A 116 1.64 -15.91 9.94
CA ARG A 116 0.97 -15.60 8.66
C ARG A 116 0.06 -16.73 8.16
N ALA A 117 0.52 -17.98 8.22
CA ALA A 117 -0.25 -19.12 7.76
C ALA A 117 -1.49 -19.37 8.64
N LEU A 118 -1.33 -19.26 9.96
CA LEU A 118 -2.40 -19.41 10.94
C LEU A 118 -3.44 -18.29 10.82
N ASP A 119 -2.99 -17.06 10.64
CA ASP A 119 -3.81 -15.86 10.45
C ASP A 119 -4.67 -15.98 9.19
N GLN A 120 -4.05 -16.27 8.05
CA GLN A 120 -4.76 -16.45 6.78
C GLN A 120 -5.72 -17.65 6.85
N SER A 121 -5.31 -18.77 7.45
CA SER A 121 -6.20 -19.91 7.68
C SER A 121 -7.40 -19.52 8.53
N GLY A 122 -7.18 -18.74 9.60
CA GLY A 122 -8.22 -18.19 10.47
C GLY A 122 -9.29 -17.42 9.70
N LEU A 123 -8.86 -16.51 8.84
CA LEU A 123 -9.75 -15.69 8.01
C LEU A 123 -10.63 -16.52 7.05
N MET A 124 -10.22 -17.75 6.71
CA MET A 124 -10.94 -18.61 5.75
C MET A 124 -11.97 -19.55 6.39
N LYS A 125 -11.89 -19.79 7.71
CA LYS A 125 -12.63 -20.88 8.39
C LYS A 125 -14.14 -20.83 8.20
N ARG A 126 -14.75 -19.64 8.23
CA ARG A 126 -16.22 -19.50 8.23
C ARG A 126 -16.86 -19.72 6.86
N TRP A 127 -16.10 -19.53 5.78
CA TRP A 127 -16.62 -19.49 4.42
C TRP A 127 -15.92 -20.43 3.43
N ALA A 128 -14.83 -21.12 3.81
CA ALA A 128 -14.11 -22.03 2.92
C ALA A 128 -15.00 -23.08 2.23
N LYS A 129 -16.09 -23.52 2.88
CA LYS A 129 -17.11 -24.44 2.32
C LYS A 129 -17.84 -23.93 1.07
N TYR A 130 -17.75 -22.63 0.77
CA TYR A 130 -18.39 -22.00 -0.40
C TYR A 130 -17.41 -21.76 -1.56
N VAL A 131 -16.12 -22.07 -1.37
CA VAL A 131 -15.07 -21.92 -2.39
C VAL A 131 -14.70 -23.29 -2.93
N ASP A 132 -14.55 -23.39 -4.25
CA ASP A 132 -14.08 -24.62 -4.90
C ASP A 132 -12.62 -24.91 -4.51
N ASP A 133 -12.20 -26.16 -4.68
CA ASP A 133 -10.85 -26.60 -4.30
C ASP A 133 -9.77 -25.74 -4.96
N VAL A 134 -8.87 -25.19 -4.14
CA VAL A 134 -7.87 -24.22 -4.60
C VAL A 134 -6.62 -24.21 -3.73
N ASN A 135 -5.46 -24.02 -4.39
CA ASN A 135 -4.19 -23.75 -3.74
C ASN A 135 -3.94 -22.23 -3.69
N ILE A 136 -3.48 -21.77 -2.53
CA ILE A 136 -3.10 -20.38 -2.27
C ILE A 136 -1.66 -20.43 -1.76
N THR A 137 -0.71 -20.14 -2.65
CA THR A 137 0.72 -20.11 -2.28
C THR A 137 1.14 -18.66 -2.14
N MET A 138 1.64 -18.30 -0.95
CA MET A 138 2.11 -16.96 -0.65
C MET A 138 3.61 -16.91 -0.38
N SER A 139 4.21 -15.76 -0.64
CA SER A 139 5.60 -15.49 -0.25
C SER A 139 5.74 -15.44 1.27
N GLY A 140 6.80 -16.06 1.80
CA GLY A 140 7.23 -15.89 3.19
C GLY A 140 7.97 -14.56 3.41
N HIS A 141 8.39 -13.87 2.35
CA HIS A 141 9.03 -12.56 2.43
C HIS A 141 8.01 -11.42 2.51
N ASP A 142 8.45 -10.24 2.95
CA ASP A 142 7.59 -9.05 3.09
C ASP A 142 7.17 -8.45 1.74
N GLY A 143 8.07 -8.52 0.75
CA GLY A 143 7.91 -7.87 -0.55
C GLY A 143 7.34 -8.77 -1.66
N PRO A 144 6.81 -8.14 -2.73
CA PRO A 144 6.33 -8.87 -3.91
C PRO A 144 7.47 -9.56 -4.66
N SER A 145 7.15 -10.53 -5.52
CA SER A 145 8.18 -11.31 -6.22
C SER A 145 7.93 -11.53 -7.72
N ILE A 146 6.72 -11.32 -8.24
CA ILE A 146 6.39 -11.63 -9.64
C ILE A 146 6.47 -10.37 -10.49
N MET A 147 7.69 -9.99 -10.87
CA MET A 147 7.91 -8.93 -11.86
C MET A 147 7.92 -9.53 -13.27
N MET A 148 6.93 -9.19 -14.09
CA MET A 148 6.90 -9.54 -15.51
C MET A 148 7.44 -8.37 -16.34
N ASP A 149 7.99 -8.65 -17.53
CA ASP A 149 8.18 -7.57 -18.50
C ASP A 149 6.83 -7.03 -18.99
N TRP A 150 6.83 -5.78 -19.44
CA TRP A 150 5.60 -5.07 -19.80
C TRP A 150 4.88 -5.73 -20.98
N GLU A 151 5.60 -6.14 -22.03
CA GLU A 151 4.99 -6.69 -23.26
C GLU A 151 4.29 -8.02 -22.98
N THR A 152 4.97 -8.92 -22.26
CA THR A 152 4.40 -10.20 -21.85
C THR A 152 3.21 -10.01 -20.94
N ARG A 153 3.28 -9.09 -19.96
CA ARG A 153 2.15 -8.78 -19.08
C ARG A 153 0.97 -8.22 -19.86
N GLN A 154 1.22 -7.30 -20.79
CA GLN A 154 0.20 -6.70 -21.64
C GLN A 154 -0.45 -7.76 -22.54
N LYS A 155 0.32 -8.68 -23.10
CA LYS A 155 -0.20 -9.83 -23.87
C LYS A 155 -1.16 -10.70 -23.06
N HIS A 156 -0.83 -10.98 -21.79
CA HIS A 156 -1.74 -11.70 -20.89
C HIS A 156 -3.03 -10.91 -20.64
N ILE A 157 -2.92 -9.61 -20.36
CA ILE A 157 -4.09 -8.75 -20.12
C ILE A 157 -5.00 -8.66 -21.36
N ASP A 158 -4.43 -8.49 -22.54
CA ASP A 158 -5.19 -8.35 -23.79
C ASP A 158 -5.85 -9.66 -24.21
N ALA A 159 -5.15 -10.79 -24.09
CA ALA A 159 -5.73 -12.11 -24.31
C ALA A 159 -6.89 -12.38 -23.34
N ALA A 160 -6.72 -12.06 -22.05
CA ALA A 160 -7.76 -12.21 -21.04
C ALA A 160 -9.00 -11.36 -21.37
N LYS A 161 -8.83 -10.08 -21.74
CA LYS A 161 -9.93 -9.19 -22.14
C LYS A 161 -10.63 -9.66 -23.41
N ALA A 162 -9.89 -10.24 -24.35
CA ALA A 162 -10.44 -10.84 -25.58
C ALA A 162 -11.08 -12.22 -25.37
N GLY A 163 -11.01 -12.80 -24.16
CA GLY A 163 -11.51 -14.15 -23.88
C GLY A 163 -10.71 -15.26 -24.57
N LYS A 164 -9.43 -15.02 -24.85
CA LYS A 164 -8.52 -15.95 -25.51
C LYS A 164 -7.55 -16.57 -24.52
N LEU A 165 -7.28 -17.86 -24.68
CA LEU A 165 -6.23 -18.58 -23.95
C LEU A 165 -4.93 -18.54 -24.76
N LEU A 166 -3.83 -18.30 -24.07
CA LEU A 166 -2.47 -18.38 -24.60
C LEU A 166 -2.02 -19.83 -24.72
N THR A 167 -1.17 -20.13 -25.69
CA THR A 167 -0.46 -21.42 -25.73
C THR A 167 0.56 -21.51 -24.59
N GLN A 168 1.07 -22.73 -24.32
CA GLN A 168 2.13 -22.91 -23.32
C GLN A 168 3.37 -22.06 -23.62
N GLU A 169 3.79 -22.02 -24.89
CA GLU A 169 4.94 -21.22 -25.34
C GLU A 169 4.71 -19.72 -25.10
N GLU A 170 3.52 -19.21 -25.44
CA GLU A 170 3.17 -17.82 -25.22
C GLU A 170 3.06 -17.45 -23.74
N ALA A 171 2.55 -18.38 -22.92
CA ALA A 171 2.43 -18.20 -21.48
C ALA A 171 3.79 -18.22 -20.78
N ASP A 172 4.75 -19.01 -21.28
CA ASP A 172 6.10 -19.14 -20.73
C ASP A 172 7.08 -18.10 -21.28
N GLY A 173 6.69 -17.37 -22.33
CA GLY A 173 7.48 -16.28 -22.90
C GLY A 173 7.88 -15.24 -21.86
N ILE A 174 9.14 -14.81 -21.93
CA ILE A 174 9.71 -13.72 -21.13
C ILE A 174 10.49 -12.84 -22.10
N ASN A 175 10.18 -11.55 -22.17
CA ASN A 175 10.99 -10.60 -22.92
C ASN A 175 12.02 -9.95 -21.97
N ASP A 176 13.17 -10.62 -21.83
CA ASP A 176 14.32 -10.12 -21.07
C ASP A 176 15.29 -9.37 -21.98
N ASP A 177 14.85 -8.22 -22.50
CA ASP A 177 15.67 -7.37 -23.37
C ASP A 177 16.94 -6.90 -22.65
N ALA A 178 18.10 -7.36 -23.13
CA ALA A 178 19.41 -7.04 -22.58
C ALA A 178 19.80 -5.56 -22.68
N ALA A 179 19.10 -4.76 -23.50
CA ALA A 179 19.27 -3.30 -23.53
C ALA A 179 18.74 -2.61 -22.27
N TRP A 180 17.91 -3.30 -21.48
CA TRP A 180 17.37 -2.80 -20.22
C TRP A 180 17.82 -3.66 -19.05
N TRP A 181 17.87 -3.06 -17.87
CA TRP A 181 18.18 -3.77 -16.64
C TRP A 181 17.17 -3.43 -15.55
N GLY A 182 16.45 -4.46 -15.08
CA GLY A 182 15.60 -4.42 -13.90
C GLY A 182 14.26 -3.71 -14.11
N TYR A 183 13.89 -2.78 -13.22
CA TYR A 183 12.55 -2.20 -13.17
C TYR A 183 11.98 -1.62 -14.49
N PRO A 184 12.76 -0.96 -15.37
CA PRO A 184 12.24 -0.42 -16.63
C PRO A 184 11.61 -1.47 -17.55
N LEU A 185 12.06 -2.73 -17.49
CA LEU A 185 11.51 -3.83 -18.28
C LEU A 185 10.02 -4.05 -18.01
N ALA A 186 9.59 -3.87 -16.76
CA ALA A 186 8.21 -4.05 -16.33
C ALA A 186 7.30 -2.84 -16.63
N CYS A 187 7.86 -1.76 -17.18
CA CYS A 187 7.15 -0.52 -17.46
C CYS A 187 6.88 -0.32 -18.96
N PRO A 188 5.82 0.43 -19.33
CA PRO A 188 5.51 0.77 -20.72
C PRO A 188 6.70 1.37 -21.48
N PRO A 189 6.86 1.10 -22.79
CA PRO A 189 7.94 1.64 -23.64
C PRO A 189 8.09 3.17 -23.57
N ASP A 190 6.99 3.89 -23.44
CA ASP A 190 6.89 5.34 -23.39
C ASP A 190 6.89 5.92 -21.96
N SER A 191 7.03 5.07 -20.94
CA SER A 191 6.99 5.47 -19.53
C SER A 191 8.13 6.42 -19.15
N ARG A 192 7.88 7.24 -18.13
CA ARG A 192 8.87 8.19 -17.59
C ARG A 192 10.15 7.48 -17.13
N ILE A 193 10.04 6.29 -16.53
CA ILE A 193 11.24 5.54 -16.11
C ILE A 193 12.09 5.07 -17.29
N ARG A 194 11.50 4.58 -18.38
CA ARG A 194 12.27 4.21 -19.58
C ARG A 194 12.93 5.43 -20.23
N ARG A 195 12.21 6.56 -20.27
CA ARG A 195 12.76 7.84 -20.73
C ARG A 195 13.90 8.33 -19.84
N ALA A 196 13.78 8.20 -18.52
CA ALA A 196 14.82 8.57 -17.56
C ALA A 196 16.09 7.74 -17.76
N TYR A 197 15.96 6.42 -17.95
CA TYR A 197 17.08 5.52 -18.26
C TYR A 197 17.77 5.82 -19.61
N ASN A 198 17.02 6.34 -20.59
CA ASN A 198 17.57 6.86 -21.84
C ASN A 198 18.21 8.25 -21.70
N GLY A 199 18.27 8.82 -20.49
CA GLY A 199 18.82 10.15 -20.25
C GLY A 199 17.92 11.31 -20.67
N LEU A 200 16.63 11.06 -20.92
CA LEU A 200 15.69 12.09 -21.42
C LEU A 200 14.93 12.82 -20.29
N GLU A 201 14.98 12.32 -19.05
CA GLU A 201 14.26 12.88 -17.89
C GLU A 201 15.15 13.05 -16.64
N ILE A 202 16.39 13.49 -16.84
CA ILE A 202 17.43 13.60 -15.80
C ILE A 202 17.11 14.68 -14.71
N ASN A 203 16.08 15.52 -14.90
CA ASN A 203 15.76 16.65 -14.02
C ASN A 203 14.34 16.57 -13.42
N SER A 204 14.00 15.47 -12.74
CA SER A 204 12.61 15.06 -12.51
C SER A 204 12.07 15.16 -11.08
N LEU A 205 12.74 15.84 -10.14
CA LEU A 205 12.05 16.23 -8.90
C LEU A 205 11.07 17.37 -9.21
N PRO A 206 9.75 17.21 -8.97
CA PRO A 206 8.80 18.30 -9.17
C PRO A 206 9.23 19.53 -8.38
N ARG A 207 9.37 20.67 -9.07
CA ARG A 207 9.74 21.94 -8.42
C ARG A 207 8.49 22.53 -7.76
N GLY A 208 8.53 22.63 -6.44
CA GLY A 208 7.52 23.27 -5.58
C GLY A 208 6.75 22.24 -4.75
N PRO A 209 6.33 22.56 -3.51
CA PRO A 209 5.56 21.59 -2.75
C PRO A 209 4.26 21.29 -3.51
N ALA A 210 4.09 20.06 -3.97
CA ALA A 210 2.91 19.60 -4.68
C ALA A 210 2.30 18.50 -3.84
N PHE A 211 1.20 18.81 -3.16
CA PHE A 211 0.49 17.84 -2.33
C PHE A 211 -0.02 16.66 -3.16
N VAL A 212 -0.06 15.48 -2.56
CA VAL A 212 -0.53 14.26 -3.21
C VAL A 212 -2.04 14.34 -3.44
N HIS A 213 -2.48 14.58 -4.68
CA HIS A 213 -3.90 14.51 -5.04
C HIS A 213 -4.39 13.06 -5.21
N ASP A 214 -3.58 12.20 -5.83
CA ASP A 214 -3.92 10.80 -6.14
C ASP A 214 -2.76 9.91 -5.67
N HIS A 215 -2.93 9.27 -4.52
CA HIS A 215 -1.87 8.53 -3.85
C HIS A 215 -1.50 7.24 -4.62
N THR A 216 -2.47 6.58 -5.27
CA THR A 216 -2.21 5.41 -6.09
C THR A 216 -1.35 5.76 -7.31
N LYS A 217 -1.58 6.93 -7.94
CA LYS A 217 -0.71 7.40 -9.03
C LYS A 217 0.70 7.75 -8.55
N THR A 218 0.85 8.31 -7.36
CA THR A 218 2.19 8.58 -6.81
C THR A 218 2.93 7.29 -6.46
N MET A 219 2.26 6.18 -6.13
CA MET A 219 2.91 4.89 -5.89
C MET A 219 3.48 4.24 -7.18
N ASN A 220 3.13 4.74 -8.37
CA ASN A 220 3.51 4.11 -9.63
C ASN A 220 4.97 4.45 -10.02
N LEU A 221 5.89 3.50 -9.85
CA LEU A 221 7.30 3.67 -10.22
C LEU A 221 7.51 4.03 -11.70
N CYS A 222 6.70 3.49 -12.61
CA CYS A 222 6.85 3.77 -14.04
C CYS A 222 6.58 5.25 -14.39
N ALA A 223 5.73 5.91 -13.61
CA ALA A 223 5.38 7.32 -13.75
C ALA A 223 6.24 8.24 -12.87
N ASN A 224 6.91 7.70 -11.86
CA ASN A 224 7.67 8.46 -10.87
C ASN A 224 9.05 7.80 -10.66
N PRO A 225 9.96 7.88 -11.66
CA PRO A 225 11.27 7.23 -11.60
C PRO A 225 12.16 7.69 -10.44
N GLU A 226 11.91 8.88 -9.89
CA GLU A 226 12.59 9.40 -8.71
C GLU A 226 12.49 8.48 -7.49
N TRP A 227 11.41 7.70 -7.37
CA TRP A 227 11.23 6.76 -6.26
C TRP A 227 12.27 5.66 -6.23
N GLN A 228 12.82 5.29 -7.39
CA GLN A 228 13.88 4.29 -7.46
C GLN A 228 15.04 4.63 -6.51
N TYR A 229 15.41 5.92 -6.47
CA TYR A 229 16.54 6.41 -5.69
C TYR A 229 16.17 6.80 -4.26
N LEU A 230 14.87 6.87 -3.92
CA LEU A 230 14.38 7.46 -2.67
C LEU A 230 13.73 6.44 -1.72
N HIS A 231 13.71 5.16 -2.10
CA HIS A 231 13.06 4.10 -1.34
C HIS A 231 13.92 2.83 -1.29
N GLY A 232 14.09 2.24 -0.11
CA GLY A 232 15.01 1.12 0.12
C GLY A 232 14.67 -0.15 -0.67
N PHE A 233 13.37 -0.43 -0.87
CA PHE A 233 12.94 -1.54 -1.73
C PHE A 233 13.37 -1.38 -3.20
N THR A 234 13.46 -0.14 -3.69
CA THR A 234 13.83 0.15 -5.08
C THR A 234 15.26 0.67 -5.24
N ALA A 235 16.01 0.78 -4.14
CA ALA A 235 17.39 1.29 -4.09
C ALA A 235 18.43 0.27 -4.61
N TRP A 236 18.06 -0.45 -5.66
CA TRP A 236 18.85 -1.39 -6.43
C TRP A 236 18.23 -1.49 -7.85
N PRO A 237 18.91 -2.11 -8.83
CA PRO A 237 18.43 -2.05 -10.21
C PRO A 237 17.08 -2.75 -10.48
N GLY A 238 16.64 -3.66 -9.61
CA GLY A 238 15.43 -4.47 -9.77
C GLY A 238 15.72 -5.87 -10.29
N ALA A 239 14.75 -6.78 -10.13
CA ALA A 239 14.88 -8.18 -10.53
C ALA A 239 14.88 -8.34 -12.06
N ARG A 240 15.35 -9.48 -12.58
CA ARG A 240 15.07 -9.86 -13.97
C ARG A 240 13.59 -10.26 -14.11
N PRO A 241 12.94 -9.94 -15.25
CA PRO A 241 11.55 -10.32 -15.47
C PRO A 241 11.39 -11.84 -15.46
N ARG A 242 10.23 -12.31 -15.01
CA ARG A 242 9.88 -13.73 -14.93
C ARG A 242 8.52 -13.96 -15.55
N ARG A 243 8.24 -15.21 -15.94
CA ARG A 243 6.90 -15.63 -16.36
C ARG A 243 5.89 -15.47 -15.22
N LEU A 244 4.62 -15.31 -15.56
CA LEU A 244 3.55 -15.18 -14.58
C LEU A 244 3.44 -16.42 -13.67
N LEU A 245 3.54 -16.26 -12.36
CA LEU A 245 3.38 -17.33 -11.38
C LEU A 245 2.26 -17.00 -10.38
N PRO A 246 1.49 -18.01 -9.92
CA PRO A 246 0.38 -17.82 -8.99
C PRO A 246 0.88 -17.63 -7.55
N LEU A 247 1.44 -16.46 -7.28
CA LEU A 247 1.97 -16.09 -5.96
C LEU A 247 1.13 -14.98 -5.32
N PHE A 248 0.86 -15.16 -4.04
CA PHE A 248 0.18 -14.19 -3.21
C PHE A 248 1.17 -13.45 -2.31
N SER A 249 0.92 -12.16 -2.08
CA SER A 249 1.76 -11.27 -1.27
C SER A 249 0.88 -10.28 -0.50
N PHE A 250 1.39 -9.70 0.59
CA PHE A 250 0.62 -8.71 1.36
C PHE A 250 0.67 -7.30 0.77
N ALA A 251 1.71 -7.02 0.01
CA ALA A 251 1.92 -5.73 -0.62
C ALA A 251 2.64 -5.92 -1.96
N LYS A 252 2.42 -4.99 -2.88
CA LYS A 252 3.09 -5.03 -4.18
C LYS A 252 3.24 -3.64 -4.78
N MET A 253 4.10 -3.51 -5.79
CA MET A 253 4.15 -2.30 -6.62
C MET A 253 3.31 -2.50 -7.89
N SER A 254 2.99 -1.40 -8.59
CA SER A 254 2.23 -1.43 -9.85
C SER A 254 2.80 -2.37 -10.91
N ILE A 255 4.12 -2.60 -10.89
CA ILE A 255 4.86 -3.46 -11.82
C ILE A 255 4.81 -4.96 -11.49
N HIS A 256 4.34 -5.34 -10.29
CA HIS A 256 4.28 -6.73 -9.85
C HIS A 256 2.91 -7.36 -10.12
N SER A 257 2.92 -8.67 -10.40
CA SER A 257 1.76 -9.49 -10.74
C SER A 257 1.32 -10.44 -9.62
N ASP A 258 1.87 -10.27 -8.42
CA ASP A 258 1.39 -10.92 -7.20
C ASP A 258 -0.08 -10.57 -6.94
N ILE A 259 -0.82 -11.49 -6.29
CA ILE A 259 -2.20 -11.28 -5.85
C ILE A 259 -2.19 -10.86 -4.39
N LEU A 260 -2.88 -9.76 -4.06
CA LEU A 260 -2.87 -9.21 -2.71
C LEU A 260 -3.73 -10.01 -1.73
N LEU A 261 -3.17 -10.30 -0.55
CA LEU A 261 -3.87 -10.86 0.62
C LEU A 261 -4.11 -9.79 1.69
N THR A 262 -4.98 -10.10 2.64
CA THR A 262 -5.32 -9.27 3.80
C THR A 262 -4.43 -9.63 5.01
N PRO A 263 -3.31 -8.92 5.28
CA PRO A 263 -2.42 -9.25 6.39
C PRO A 263 -3.05 -8.91 7.75
N LEU A 264 -2.90 -9.81 8.72
CA LEU A 264 -3.23 -9.56 10.13
C LEU A 264 -1.99 -9.19 10.97
N GLU A 265 -0.83 -9.03 10.35
CA GLU A 265 0.37 -8.60 11.06
C GLU A 265 0.18 -7.20 11.62
N GLN A 266 0.30 -7.07 12.95
CA GLN A 266 0.07 -5.82 13.69
C GLN A 266 -1.34 -5.22 13.54
N TYR A 267 -2.32 -6.03 13.08
CA TYR A 267 -3.73 -5.70 13.22
C TYR A 267 -4.08 -5.56 14.71
N TRP A 268 -4.84 -4.53 15.04
CA TRP A 268 -5.15 -4.20 16.43
C TRP A 268 -6.53 -3.52 16.50
N ASP A 269 -7.50 -4.21 17.07
CA ASP A 269 -8.91 -3.78 17.15
C ASP A 269 -9.32 -3.31 18.55
N HIS A 270 -8.38 -3.28 19.49
CA HIS A 270 -8.65 -2.81 20.85
C HIS A 270 -7.55 -1.88 21.33
N GLU A 271 -7.78 -0.57 21.31
CA GLU A 271 -6.81 0.41 21.82
C GLU A 271 -7.07 0.72 23.31
N PRO A 272 -6.31 0.13 24.26
CA PRO A 272 -6.56 0.33 25.70
C PRO A 272 -6.26 1.76 26.15
N TRP A 273 -5.43 2.51 25.41
CA TRP A 273 -5.06 3.86 25.79
C TRP A 273 -4.85 4.75 24.56
N ASP A 274 -5.83 5.63 24.36
CA ASP A 274 -5.86 6.60 23.29
C ASP A 274 -6.54 7.87 23.80
N PRO A 275 -5.75 8.86 24.25
CA PRO A 275 -6.27 10.14 24.72
C PRO A 275 -7.14 10.81 23.65
N LYS A 276 -8.12 11.60 24.09
CA LYS A 276 -8.89 12.46 23.16
C LYS A 276 -7.95 13.42 22.46
N TRP A 277 -8.29 13.82 21.23
CA TRP A 277 -7.48 14.74 20.42
C TRP A 277 -6.99 15.96 21.20
N GLU A 278 -7.85 16.56 22.01
CA GLU A 278 -7.57 17.75 22.81
C GLU A 278 -6.53 17.47 23.92
N ASP A 279 -6.54 16.26 24.47
CA ASP A 279 -5.69 15.82 25.60
C ASP A 279 -4.31 15.26 25.13
N LYS A 280 -4.11 15.09 23.82
CA LYS A 280 -2.83 14.64 23.26
C LYS A 280 -1.73 15.69 23.50
N GLN A 281 -0.55 15.23 23.91
CA GLN A 281 0.53 16.04 24.47
C GLN A 281 1.37 16.78 23.42
N SER A 282 1.31 16.37 22.15
CA SER A 282 2.21 16.92 21.11
C SER A 282 1.55 17.00 19.74
N ASP A 283 1.85 18.10 19.05
CA ASP A 283 1.47 18.38 17.66
C ASP A 283 2.53 17.95 16.64
N LYS A 284 3.64 17.37 17.07
CA LYS A 284 4.67 16.87 16.15
C LYS A 284 4.18 15.63 15.41
N ALA A 285 4.60 15.50 14.17
CA ALA A 285 4.52 14.25 13.42
C ALA A 285 5.54 13.27 14.02
N VAL A 286 5.07 12.21 14.68
CA VAL A 286 5.94 11.26 15.38
C VAL A 286 6.17 9.99 14.59
N TRP A 287 7.41 9.49 14.62
CA TRP A 287 7.76 8.14 14.19
C TRP A 287 8.77 7.51 15.16
N ARG A 288 8.49 6.25 15.54
CA ARG A 288 9.43 5.37 16.26
C ARG A 288 9.36 3.96 15.68
N GLY A 289 10.51 3.38 15.39
CA GLY A 289 10.60 2.03 14.84
C GLY A 289 12.03 1.58 14.58
N SER A 290 12.20 0.31 14.22
CA SER A 290 13.51 -0.25 13.87
C SER A 290 14.00 0.23 12.50
N THR A 291 15.24 -0.11 12.15
CA THR A 291 15.86 0.24 10.87
C THR A 291 15.31 -0.55 9.68
N THR A 292 14.13 -1.16 9.78
CA THR A 292 13.56 -1.93 8.66
C THR A 292 13.24 -1.05 7.47
N GLY A 293 13.26 -1.65 6.27
CA GLY A 293 12.98 -0.96 5.02
C GLY A 293 14.16 -0.81 4.08
N VAL A 294 15.35 -1.24 4.49
CA VAL A 294 16.50 -1.41 3.61
C VAL A 294 17.49 -2.41 4.23
N TRP A 295 18.26 -3.09 3.38
CA TRP A 295 19.44 -3.83 3.84
C TRP A 295 20.65 -2.89 3.82
N PHE A 296 21.34 -2.72 4.95
CA PHE A 296 22.51 -1.87 5.06
C PHE A 296 23.76 -2.64 4.65
N ASP A 297 24.23 -2.38 3.44
CA ASP A 297 25.47 -2.94 2.90
C ASP A 297 26.16 -1.90 2.00
N ARG A 298 27.25 -2.30 1.35
CA ARG A 298 27.95 -1.49 0.34
C ARG A 298 27.36 -1.61 -1.07
N THR A 299 26.31 -2.40 -1.27
CA THR A 299 25.73 -2.67 -2.61
C THR A 299 24.45 -1.87 -2.88
N THR A 300 23.79 -1.40 -1.83
CA THR A 300 22.54 -0.63 -1.88
C THR A 300 22.78 0.85 -1.57
N TRP A 301 21.87 1.71 -2.05
CA TRP A 301 21.86 3.13 -1.69
C TRP A 301 21.08 3.40 -0.41
N TRP A 302 21.37 2.67 0.66
CA TRP A 302 20.56 2.69 1.88
C TRP A 302 20.44 4.06 2.55
N ARG A 303 21.42 4.96 2.36
CA ARG A 303 21.34 6.35 2.85
C ARG A 303 20.17 7.14 2.24
N ALA A 304 19.76 6.77 1.03
CA ALA A 304 18.65 7.39 0.32
C ALA A 304 17.30 6.69 0.59
N SER A 305 17.29 5.63 1.41
CA SER A 305 16.04 4.94 1.78
C SER A 305 15.10 5.85 2.58
N GLN A 306 13.82 5.53 2.51
CA GLN A 306 12.69 6.30 3.00
C GLN A 306 12.85 6.70 4.47
N ARG A 307 13.16 5.77 5.39
CA ARG A 307 13.29 6.09 6.82
C ARG A 307 14.63 6.76 7.15
N VAL A 308 15.71 6.37 6.48
CA VAL A 308 17.04 6.94 6.73
C VAL A 308 17.10 8.41 6.32
N ARG A 309 16.42 8.79 5.24
CA ARG A 309 16.32 10.21 4.84
C ARG A 309 15.58 11.07 5.86
N VAL A 310 14.52 10.56 6.50
CA VAL A 310 13.83 11.30 7.57
C VAL A 310 14.74 11.43 8.80
N TRP A 311 15.51 10.39 9.13
CA TRP A 311 16.51 10.48 10.20
C TRP A 311 17.54 11.57 9.91
N PHE A 312 18.14 11.58 8.71
CA PHE A 312 19.09 12.64 8.33
C PHE A 312 18.45 14.03 8.31
N MET A 313 17.19 14.14 7.87
CA MET A 313 16.43 15.39 7.95
C MET A 313 16.30 15.88 9.40
N GLY A 314 16.09 14.97 10.35
CA GLY A 314 16.07 15.28 11.78
C GLY A 314 17.42 15.71 12.38
N LYS A 315 18.53 15.50 11.66
CA LYS A 315 19.90 15.85 12.07
C LYS A 315 20.51 17.00 11.27
N ASP A 316 19.74 17.62 10.38
CA ASP A 316 20.20 18.67 9.49
C ASP A 316 20.27 20.03 10.21
N GLU A 317 21.49 20.44 10.55
CA GLU A 317 21.81 21.73 11.20
C GLU A 317 22.17 22.84 10.20
N GLU A 318 22.47 22.50 8.95
CA GLU A 318 23.01 23.44 7.94
C GLU A 318 21.99 23.81 6.86
N GLY A 319 21.11 22.87 6.51
CA GLY A 319 20.15 23.03 5.43
C GLY A 319 19.01 23.99 5.72
N SER A 320 18.32 24.37 4.65
CA SER A 320 17.07 25.10 4.70
C SER A 320 16.06 24.46 3.76
N ARG A 321 14.78 24.67 4.05
CA ARG A 321 13.66 24.18 3.24
C ARG A 321 12.68 25.29 3.00
N ARG A 322 12.18 25.34 1.77
CA ARG A 322 11.09 26.21 1.39
C ARG A 322 9.78 25.62 1.91
N VAL A 323 9.06 26.39 2.73
CA VAL A 323 7.78 25.98 3.33
C VAL A 323 6.74 27.06 3.09
N ARG A 324 5.50 26.64 2.82
CA ARG A 324 4.34 27.54 2.74
C ARG A 324 3.72 27.78 4.10
N PHE A 325 3.54 29.05 4.42
CA PHE A 325 2.82 29.53 5.60
C PHE A 325 1.61 30.36 5.20
N LEU A 326 0.62 30.36 6.08
CA LEU A 326 -0.58 31.17 5.94
C LEU A 326 -0.42 32.51 6.64
N GLY A 327 -0.88 33.59 6.00
CA GLY A 327 -1.16 34.87 6.65
C GLY A 327 0.04 35.73 7.04
N GLN A 328 1.27 35.40 6.62
CA GLN A 328 2.47 36.18 6.99
C GLN A 328 2.78 37.37 6.05
N GLY A 329 1.92 37.67 5.05
CA GLY A 329 2.30 38.60 3.96
C GLY A 329 1.42 39.83 3.71
N VAL A 330 0.09 39.78 3.90
CA VAL A 330 -0.83 40.87 3.52
C VAL A 330 -2.14 40.71 4.31
N GLU A 331 -2.75 41.82 4.77
CA GLU A 331 -4.16 41.81 5.20
C GLU A 331 -5.04 41.32 4.04
N THR A 332 -5.77 40.22 4.26
CA THR A 332 -6.69 39.65 3.28
C THR A 332 -8.14 39.92 3.69
N PRO A 333 -9.08 40.01 2.73
CA PRO A 333 -10.51 40.00 3.04
C PRO A 333 -10.88 38.79 3.90
N LYS A 334 -11.88 38.93 4.78
CA LYS A 334 -12.39 37.82 5.61
C LYS A 334 -12.66 36.58 4.74
N GLY A 335 -12.02 35.46 5.09
CA GLY A 335 -12.17 34.18 4.39
C GLY A 335 -11.18 33.93 3.25
N VAL A 336 -10.26 34.87 2.97
CA VAL A 336 -9.19 34.67 1.97
C VAL A 336 -7.87 34.44 2.70
N GLU A 337 -7.27 33.28 2.50
CA GLU A 337 -5.91 33.02 2.99
C GLU A 337 -4.86 33.67 2.06
N SER A 338 -3.77 34.16 2.65
CA SER A 338 -2.56 34.56 1.93
C SER A 338 -1.52 33.46 2.11
N LEU A 339 -0.95 32.96 1.02
CA LEU A 339 0.11 31.95 1.03
C LEU A 339 1.44 32.64 0.81
N VAL A 340 2.41 32.40 1.69
CA VAL A 340 3.77 32.91 1.55
C VAL A 340 4.75 31.76 1.68
N GLU A 341 5.72 31.71 0.77
CA GLU A 341 6.82 30.75 0.81
C GLU A 341 8.03 31.39 1.49
N HIS A 342 8.58 30.71 2.49
CA HIS A 342 9.81 31.12 3.18
C HIS A 342 10.83 29.99 3.19
N ASP A 343 12.08 30.32 2.92
CA ASP A 343 13.20 29.40 3.18
C ASP A 343 13.52 29.45 4.69
N VAL A 344 13.29 28.34 5.39
CA VAL A 344 13.46 28.22 6.84
C VAL A 344 14.57 27.20 7.13
N PRO A 345 15.47 27.47 8.10
CA PRO A 345 16.45 26.47 8.54
C PRO A 345 15.77 25.15 8.91
N THR A 346 16.26 24.02 8.37
CA THR A 346 15.66 22.69 8.59
C THR A 346 15.52 22.40 10.08
N ARG A 347 16.52 22.80 10.88
CA ARG A 347 16.50 22.59 12.33
C ARG A 347 15.28 23.17 13.03
N LYS A 348 14.87 24.40 12.67
CA LYS A 348 13.68 25.06 13.24
C LYS A 348 12.40 24.33 12.87
N LEU A 349 12.31 23.82 11.63
CA LEU A 349 11.17 23.04 11.16
C LEU A 349 11.07 21.70 11.90
N VAL A 350 12.19 21.00 12.08
CA VAL A 350 12.25 19.75 12.85
C VAL A 350 11.83 19.99 14.31
N ASP A 351 12.37 21.04 14.94
CA ASP A 351 12.02 21.40 16.33
C ASP A 351 10.54 21.65 16.54
N LYS A 352 9.87 22.23 15.54
CA LYS A 352 8.45 22.52 15.60
C LYS A 352 7.58 21.32 15.23
N TYR A 353 7.92 20.60 14.16
CA TYR A 353 6.96 19.73 13.47
C TYR A 353 7.29 18.24 13.49
N LEU A 354 8.52 17.82 13.76
CA LEU A 354 8.94 16.42 13.57
C LEU A 354 9.53 15.84 14.85
N ASP A 355 9.09 14.63 15.18
CA ASP A 355 9.76 13.79 16.17
C ASP A 355 10.04 12.39 15.60
N PHE A 356 11.27 12.17 15.15
CA PHE A 356 11.68 10.94 14.50
C PHE A 356 12.87 10.32 15.23
N ALA A 357 12.79 9.02 15.53
CA ALA A 357 13.97 8.26 15.94
C ALA A 357 13.88 6.78 15.55
N PHE A 358 15.05 6.22 15.19
CA PHE A 358 15.21 4.77 15.19
C PHE A 358 15.24 4.26 16.63
N SER A 359 14.60 3.12 16.86
CA SER A 359 14.53 2.50 18.18
C SER A 359 15.21 1.14 18.22
N GLY A 360 15.72 0.77 19.39
CA GLY A 360 16.32 -0.55 19.61
C GLY A 360 17.79 -0.60 19.22
N LYS A 361 18.15 -1.44 18.24
CA LYS A 361 19.54 -1.66 17.80
C LYS A 361 19.63 -1.80 16.29
N ALA A 362 20.84 -1.69 15.76
CA ALA A 362 21.13 -1.97 14.36
C ALA A 362 20.66 -3.38 13.96
N GLY A 363 20.03 -3.48 12.80
CA GLY A 363 19.55 -4.73 12.21
C GLY A 363 19.44 -4.60 10.69
N GLN A 364 19.31 -5.74 10.00
CA GLN A 364 19.32 -5.86 8.53
C GLN A 364 20.55 -5.23 7.89
N CYS A 365 21.73 -5.56 8.42
CA CYS A 365 22.99 -5.01 7.96
C CYS A 365 24.00 -6.13 7.70
N ASP A 366 24.93 -5.88 6.80
CA ASP A 366 26.07 -6.75 6.54
C ASP A 366 27.15 -6.51 7.62
N VAL A 367 27.57 -7.62 8.25
CA VAL A 367 28.61 -7.62 9.29
C VAL A 367 30.00 -7.69 8.65
N GLU A 368 30.14 -8.46 7.58
CA GLU A 368 31.42 -8.76 6.93
C GLU A 368 31.99 -7.51 6.24
N ASP A 369 31.13 -6.67 5.67
CA ASP A 369 31.54 -5.41 5.01
C ASP A 369 31.65 -4.22 5.98
N GLY A 370 31.37 -4.41 7.28
CA GLY A 370 31.41 -3.40 8.34
C GLY A 370 30.21 -2.45 8.38
N SER A 371 29.16 -2.67 7.58
CA SER A 371 27.96 -1.82 7.56
C SER A 371 27.20 -1.82 8.88
N CYS A 372 27.12 -2.96 9.57
CA CYS A 372 26.51 -3.02 10.90
C CYS A 372 27.19 -2.09 11.92
N ASP A 373 28.53 -2.04 11.92
CA ASP A 373 29.28 -1.17 12.81
C ASP A 373 29.10 0.30 12.44
N ALA A 374 29.01 0.62 11.15
CA ALA A 374 28.74 1.97 10.67
C ALA A 374 27.34 2.44 11.10
N VAL A 375 26.31 1.62 10.92
CA VAL A 375 24.92 1.90 11.33
C VAL A 375 24.83 2.12 12.84
N LYS A 376 25.48 1.25 13.62
CA LYS A 376 25.51 1.34 15.09
C LYS A 376 26.15 2.64 15.58
N LYS A 377 27.19 3.12 14.89
CA LYS A 377 27.87 4.39 15.22
C LYS A 377 27.11 5.62 14.73
N LEU A 378 26.40 5.50 13.61
CA LEU A 378 25.72 6.61 12.95
C LEU A 378 24.42 6.98 13.66
N PHE A 379 23.55 6.00 13.92
CA PHE A 379 22.22 6.27 14.44
C PHE A 379 22.18 6.35 15.97
N ASP A 380 21.53 7.39 16.48
CA ASP A 380 21.23 7.57 17.89
C ASP A 380 19.95 6.81 18.27
N PHE A 381 20.08 5.48 18.42
CA PHE A 381 18.96 4.62 18.78
C PHE A 381 18.32 5.02 20.10
N GLN A 382 17.01 5.26 20.07
CA GLN A 382 16.20 5.58 21.24
C GLN A 382 15.41 4.36 21.76
N ARG A 383 14.74 4.54 22.89
CA ARG A 383 13.81 3.55 23.43
C ARG A 383 12.67 3.29 22.43
N ALA A 384 12.28 2.03 22.28
CA ALA A 384 11.09 1.67 21.54
C ALA A 384 9.83 2.17 22.28
N PHE A 385 8.89 2.71 21.53
CA PHE A 385 7.56 3.02 22.06
C PHE A 385 6.80 1.75 22.40
N GLY A 386 5.99 1.81 23.45
CA GLY A 386 4.92 0.84 23.68
C GLY A 386 3.91 0.86 22.52
N TRP A 387 3.00 -0.11 22.50
CA TRP A 387 2.01 -0.27 21.41
C TRP A 387 1.19 1.00 21.12
N ASN A 388 0.90 1.75 22.18
CA ASN A 388 -0.04 2.87 22.22
C ASN A 388 0.62 4.20 22.62
N GLU A 389 1.93 4.22 22.92
CA GLU A 389 2.63 5.43 23.37
C GLU A 389 2.67 6.53 22.29
N ALA A 390 2.66 6.13 21.02
CA ALA A 390 2.54 7.07 19.91
C ALA A 390 1.20 7.84 19.94
N ASN A 391 0.15 7.29 20.56
CA ASN A 391 -1.18 7.89 20.61
C ASN A 391 -1.21 9.19 21.44
N GLU A 392 -0.13 9.53 22.15
CA GLU A 392 0.05 10.84 22.80
C GLU A 392 0.26 11.99 21.79
N TYR A 393 0.47 11.68 20.50
CA TYR A 393 0.72 12.66 19.45
C TYR A 393 -0.48 12.80 18.53
N ARG A 394 -0.80 14.04 18.12
CA ARG A 394 -1.89 14.32 17.19
C ARG A 394 -1.62 13.80 15.78
N TYR A 395 -0.34 13.69 15.37
CA TYR A 395 0.04 13.26 14.02
C TYR A 395 1.03 12.09 14.08
N LEU A 396 0.67 10.98 13.41
CA LEU A 396 1.47 9.75 13.39
C LEU A 396 2.03 9.52 11.98
N LEU A 397 3.35 9.40 11.85
CA LEU A 397 3.97 9.07 10.57
C LEU A 397 3.90 7.56 10.31
N ASP A 398 3.41 7.21 9.13
CA ASP A 398 3.43 5.85 8.59
C ASP A 398 4.34 5.77 7.36
N LEU A 399 5.46 5.06 7.52
CA LEU A 399 6.47 4.90 6.49
C LEU A 399 6.69 3.41 6.23
N ASP A 400 6.80 3.06 4.96
CA ASP A 400 7.07 1.70 4.49
C ASP A 400 8.25 1.04 5.21
N GLY A 401 8.07 -0.24 5.54
CA GLY A 401 9.14 -1.14 5.99
C GLY A 401 9.85 -1.76 4.79
N ASN A 402 10.17 -3.04 4.88
CA ASN A 402 10.78 -3.78 3.75
C ASN A 402 9.86 -3.77 2.52
N ALA A 403 8.55 -3.75 2.75
CA ALA A 403 7.55 -3.46 1.73
C ALA A 403 6.51 -2.50 2.31
N TRP A 404 5.48 -3.01 2.97
CA TRP A 404 4.42 -2.20 3.56
C TRP A 404 4.65 -1.88 5.05
N SER A 405 3.72 -1.15 5.65
CA SER A 405 3.70 -0.88 7.09
C SER A 405 2.54 -1.63 7.77
N GLY A 406 2.89 -2.68 8.52
CA GLY A 406 1.97 -3.42 9.40
C GLY A 406 1.19 -2.55 10.38
N ARG A 407 1.74 -1.39 10.73
CA ARG A 407 1.17 -0.51 11.76
C ARG A 407 -0.04 0.26 11.28
N PHE A 408 -0.26 0.38 9.96
CA PHE A 408 -1.18 1.39 9.43
C PHE A 408 -2.61 1.26 9.98
N HIS A 409 -3.15 0.03 10.06
CA HIS A 409 -4.45 -0.23 10.69
C HIS A 409 -4.50 0.25 12.14
N ARG A 410 -3.56 -0.19 12.98
CA ARG A 410 -3.46 0.25 14.38
C ARG A 410 -3.37 1.77 14.52
N LEU A 411 -2.56 2.43 13.69
CA LEU A 411 -2.41 3.88 13.74
C LEU A 411 -3.73 4.59 13.40
N LEU A 412 -4.46 4.09 12.40
CA LEU A 412 -5.79 4.59 12.06
C LEU A 412 -6.80 4.40 13.20
N SER A 413 -6.71 3.30 13.97
CA SER A 413 -7.60 3.01 15.11
C SER A 413 -7.45 3.98 16.30
N SER A 414 -6.50 4.93 16.26
CA SER A 414 -6.28 5.93 17.31
C SER A 414 -6.99 7.25 17.00
N ASN A 415 -7.16 8.13 18.00
CA ASN A 415 -7.69 9.48 17.81
C ASN A 415 -6.63 10.42 17.18
N SER A 416 -5.70 9.92 16.36
CA SER A 416 -4.61 10.69 15.75
C SER A 416 -4.69 10.67 14.23
N ALA A 417 -4.24 11.74 13.58
CA ALA A 417 -4.20 11.84 12.13
C ALA A 417 -2.95 11.12 11.60
N VAL A 418 -3.14 10.10 10.77
CA VAL A 418 -2.01 9.37 10.18
C VAL A 418 -1.52 10.10 8.93
N ILE A 419 -0.21 10.36 8.85
CA ILE A 419 0.48 10.90 7.69
C ILE A 419 1.26 9.76 7.04
N LYS A 420 0.84 9.29 5.86
CA LYS A 420 1.36 8.07 5.22
C LYS A 420 2.12 8.36 3.95
N SER A 421 3.35 7.85 3.85
CA SER A 421 4.15 7.80 2.61
C SER A 421 4.42 6.36 2.24
N THR A 422 3.96 5.92 1.06
CA THR A 422 4.17 4.56 0.58
C THR A 422 4.36 4.47 -0.94
N ILE A 423 5.07 3.44 -1.41
CA ILE A 423 5.10 3.02 -2.83
C ILE A 423 4.31 1.73 -3.09
N PHE A 424 3.66 1.16 -2.07
CA PHE A 424 2.96 -0.11 -2.16
C PHE A 424 1.45 0.05 -2.07
N PRO A 425 0.72 -0.18 -3.17
CA PRO A 425 -0.67 -0.56 -3.08
C PRO A 425 -0.82 -1.84 -2.25
N GLU A 426 -1.73 -1.78 -1.28
CA GLU A 426 -2.12 -2.89 -0.42
C GLU A 426 -3.57 -3.31 -0.72
N TRP A 427 -4.06 -4.36 -0.06
CA TRP A 427 -5.38 -4.93 -0.35
C TRP A 427 -6.55 -3.94 -0.19
N TYR A 428 -6.44 -2.98 0.72
CA TYR A 428 -7.45 -1.94 0.97
C TYR A 428 -7.40 -0.80 -0.06
N ASN A 429 -6.50 -0.87 -1.05
CA ASN A 429 -6.42 0.13 -2.12
C ASN A 429 -7.76 0.18 -2.89
N GLY A 430 -8.35 1.38 -2.97
CA GLY A 430 -9.70 1.59 -3.51
C GLY A 430 -10.80 1.61 -2.44
N TRP A 431 -10.59 0.95 -1.30
CA TRP A 431 -11.51 1.03 -0.15
C TRP A 431 -11.28 2.33 0.61
N ILE A 432 -10.05 2.56 1.05
CA ILE A 432 -9.69 3.77 1.80
C ILE A 432 -9.65 5.01 0.90
N GLN A 433 -9.98 6.17 1.47
CA GLN A 433 -9.90 7.47 0.79
C GLN A 433 -8.81 8.37 1.43
N PRO A 434 -7.74 8.73 0.70
CA PRO A 434 -6.78 9.76 1.14
C PRO A 434 -7.46 11.12 1.35
N TRP A 435 -6.93 11.96 2.25
CA TRP A 435 -7.50 13.23 2.72
C TRP A 435 -8.83 13.16 3.48
N VAL A 436 -9.50 12.00 3.49
CA VAL A 436 -10.63 11.73 4.40
C VAL A 436 -10.14 10.99 5.64
N HIS A 437 -9.44 9.86 5.45
CA HIS A 437 -9.07 8.94 6.54
C HIS A 437 -7.60 9.07 6.97
N TYR A 438 -6.75 9.63 6.11
CA TYR A 438 -5.33 9.87 6.39
C TYR A 438 -4.78 10.93 5.45
N ILE A 439 -3.63 11.49 5.79
CA ILE A 439 -2.92 12.50 5.00
C ILE A 439 -1.85 11.81 4.15
N PRO A 440 -1.97 11.78 2.81
CA PRO A 440 -0.93 11.23 1.95
C PRO A 440 0.30 12.17 1.90
N LEU A 441 1.47 11.58 2.05
CA LEU A 441 2.77 12.26 2.06
C LEU A 441 3.60 11.80 0.86
N ARG A 442 4.29 12.73 0.20
CA ARG A 442 5.19 12.37 -0.91
C ARG A 442 6.34 11.51 -0.41
N VAL A 443 6.78 10.58 -1.24
CA VAL A 443 7.94 9.73 -0.94
C VAL A 443 9.23 10.54 -0.84
N ASP A 444 9.34 11.74 -1.44
CA ASP A 444 10.50 12.64 -1.27
C ASP A 444 10.44 13.52 0.00
N TYR A 445 9.30 13.52 0.71
CA TYR A 445 9.03 14.33 1.91
C TYR A 445 9.10 15.84 1.71
N THR A 446 9.03 16.31 0.46
CA THR A 446 9.11 17.75 0.16
C THR A 446 7.90 18.54 0.63
N ASP A 447 6.76 17.88 0.88
CA ASP A 447 5.52 18.47 1.39
C ASP A 447 5.28 18.20 2.88
N LEU A 448 6.19 17.53 3.60
CA LEU A 448 6.03 17.20 5.02
C LEU A 448 5.81 18.45 5.88
N PHE A 449 6.68 19.46 5.73
CA PHE A 449 6.60 20.67 6.53
C PHE A 449 5.47 21.61 6.07
N ASP A 450 5.10 21.61 4.79
CA ASP A 450 3.90 22.33 4.31
C ASP A 450 2.62 21.74 4.90
N ILE A 451 2.51 20.40 4.95
CA ILE A 451 1.41 19.69 5.60
C ILE A 451 1.34 20.09 7.09
N MET A 452 2.47 20.02 7.78
CA MET A 452 2.50 20.33 9.21
C MET A 452 2.23 21.81 9.50
N ALA A 453 2.75 22.72 8.68
CA ALA A 453 2.48 24.15 8.81
C ALA A 453 0.99 24.48 8.58
N PHE A 454 0.31 23.78 7.67
CA PHE A 454 -1.13 23.94 7.46
C PHE A 454 -1.95 23.52 8.70
N PHE A 455 -1.67 22.33 9.23
CA PHE A 455 -2.46 21.76 10.32
C PHE A 455 -2.11 22.32 11.70
N THR A 456 -0.83 22.62 11.95
CA THR A 456 -0.33 23.03 13.29
C THR A 456 0.08 24.50 13.37
N GLY A 457 -0.06 25.23 12.26
CA GLY A 457 0.27 26.64 12.15
C GLY A 457 1.74 26.89 11.84
N ASP A 458 2.11 28.17 11.76
CA ASP A 458 3.50 28.58 11.53
C ASP A 458 4.44 28.23 12.72
N LEU A 459 5.70 28.69 12.66
CA LEU A 459 6.66 28.42 13.74
C LEU A 459 6.18 28.90 15.11
N GLU A 460 5.34 29.94 15.14
CA GLU A 460 4.69 30.48 16.34
C GLU A 460 3.31 29.82 16.64
N GLY A 461 2.84 28.91 15.78
CA GLY A 461 1.54 28.21 15.92
C GLY A 461 0.33 29.01 15.43
N ARG A 462 0.53 30.09 14.67
CA ARG A 462 -0.55 30.92 14.14
C ARG A 462 -1.12 30.32 12.85
N ASN A 463 -2.38 30.65 12.56
CA ASN A 463 -3.09 30.22 11.34
C ASN A 463 -3.14 28.69 11.15
N ALA A 464 -3.20 27.95 12.26
CA ALA A 464 -3.35 26.50 12.28
C ALA A 464 -4.77 26.05 11.93
N HIS A 465 -4.90 24.83 11.41
CA HIS A 465 -6.17 24.14 11.14
C HIS A 465 -6.29 22.82 11.94
N PRO A 466 -6.25 22.88 13.29
CA PRO A 466 -6.31 21.67 14.12
C PRO A 466 -7.67 20.97 14.03
N ASP A 467 -8.73 21.68 13.67
CA ASP A 467 -10.06 21.16 13.42
C ASP A 467 -10.09 20.21 12.21
N LEU A 468 -9.40 20.57 11.12
CA LEU A 468 -9.27 19.70 9.95
C LEU A 468 -8.37 18.50 10.24
N GLY A 469 -7.31 18.69 11.03
CA GLY A 469 -6.48 17.58 11.51
C GLY A 469 -7.29 16.58 12.34
N LYS A 470 -8.11 17.08 13.27
CA LYS A 470 -9.02 16.28 14.08
C LYS A 470 -10.06 15.56 13.23
N GLN A 471 -10.65 16.23 12.25
CA GLN A 471 -11.63 15.63 11.34
C GLN A 471 -11.04 14.40 10.63
N ILE A 472 -9.80 14.49 10.12
CA ILE A 472 -9.13 13.35 9.47
C ILE A 472 -8.84 12.24 10.48
N ALA A 473 -8.44 12.57 11.71
CA ALA A 473 -8.22 11.60 12.76
C ALA A 473 -9.51 10.83 13.12
N ASP A 474 -10.60 11.56 13.38
CA ASP A 474 -11.92 10.98 13.69
C ASP A 474 -12.40 10.06 12.56
N ASN A 475 -12.28 10.51 11.30
CA ASN A 475 -12.62 9.72 10.13
C ASN A 475 -11.73 8.48 9.98
N GLY A 476 -10.42 8.60 10.22
CA GLY A 476 -9.47 7.48 10.17
C GLY A 476 -9.83 6.37 11.16
N LYS A 477 -10.19 6.77 12.38
CA LYS A 477 -10.66 5.86 13.43
C LYS A 477 -12.00 5.22 13.09
N GLU A 478 -12.97 6.03 12.66
CA GLU A 478 -14.24 5.52 12.15
C GLU A 478 -14.01 4.51 11.02
N TYR A 479 -13.00 4.75 10.16
CA TYR A 479 -12.70 3.85 9.08
C TYR A 479 -12.21 2.48 9.55
N ALA A 480 -11.28 2.48 10.50
CA ALA A 480 -10.82 1.26 11.15
C ALA A 480 -11.97 0.48 11.80
N ASP A 481 -12.86 1.19 12.51
CA ASP A 481 -13.98 0.60 13.25
C ASP A 481 -15.11 0.07 12.35
N LYS A 482 -15.34 0.66 11.17
CA LYS A 482 -16.51 0.35 10.32
C LYS A 482 -16.18 -0.38 9.01
N TYR A 483 -15.01 -0.15 8.43
CA TYR A 483 -14.66 -0.67 7.10
C TYR A 483 -13.40 -1.54 7.09
N TRP A 484 -12.66 -1.62 8.21
CA TRP A 484 -11.46 -2.45 8.36
C TRP A 484 -11.51 -3.29 9.64
N ARG A 485 -12.63 -3.99 9.85
CA ARG A 485 -12.77 -5.01 10.91
C ARG A 485 -12.26 -6.35 10.41
N TYR A 486 -12.03 -7.29 11.33
CA TYR A 486 -11.74 -8.68 11.01
C TYR A 486 -12.73 -9.27 9.99
N ALA A 487 -14.03 -8.99 10.14
CA ALA A 487 -15.07 -9.48 9.24
C ALA A 487 -15.01 -8.84 7.83
N ASP A 488 -14.56 -7.60 7.71
CA ASP A 488 -14.33 -6.95 6.41
C ASP A 488 -13.14 -7.60 5.70
N MET A 489 -12.07 -7.91 6.43
CA MET A 489 -10.91 -8.65 5.92
C MET A 489 -11.27 -10.08 5.47
N GLU A 490 -12.07 -10.80 6.26
CA GLU A 490 -12.62 -12.11 5.86
C GLU A 490 -13.42 -12.00 4.57
N THR A 491 -14.29 -10.99 4.47
CA THR A 491 -15.17 -10.78 3.31
C THR A 491 -14.36 -10.42 2.07
N TYR A 492 -13.31 -9.62 2.22
CA TYR A 492 -12.41 -9.29 1.13
C TYR A 492 -11.67 -10.54 0.63
N LEU A 493 -11.06 -11.30 1.56
CA LEU A 493 -10.33 -12.53 1.22
C LEU A 493 -11.25 -13.59 0.61
N PHE A 494 -12.47 -13.75 1.12
CA PHE A 494 -13.48 -14.63 0.52
C PHE A 494 -13.71 -14.23 -0.94
N ARG A 495 -13.82 -12.93 -1.22
CA ARG A 495 -14.01 -12.48 -2.59
C ARG A 495 -12.81 -12.77 -3.49
N VAL A 496 -11.60 -12.48 -3.02
CA VAL A 496 -10.35 -12.79 -3.73
C VAL A 496 -10.30 -14.27 -4.11
N LEU A 497 -10.64 -15.16 -3.17
CA LEU A 497 -10.56 -16.60 -3.41
C LEU A 497 -11.66 -17.14 -4.33
N LEU A 498 -12.84 -16.51 -4.40
CA LEU A 498 -13.83 -16.83 -5.42
C LEU A 498 -13.34 -16.49 -6.83
N GLU A 499 -12.68 -15.33 -6.98
CA GLU A 499 -12.10 -14.93 -8.26
C GLU A 499 -10.89 -15.80 -8.64
N TRP A 500 -10.08 -16.19 -7.66
CA TRP A 500 -8.93 -17.07 -7.86
C TRP A 500 -9.33 -18.50 -8.23
N ALA A 501 -10.24 -19.12 -7.46
CA ALA A 501 -10.72 -20.47 -7.72
C ALA A 501 -11.30 -20.60 -9.13
N ARG A 502 -11.96 -19.55 -9.63
CA ARG A 502 -12.53 -19.51 -10.98
C ARG A 502 -11.49 -19.66 -12.09
N VAL A 503 -10.26 -19.17 -11.91
CA VAL A 503 -9.18 -19.32 -12.91
C VAL A 503 -8.30 -20.54 -12.66
N SER A 504 -8.16 -20.97 -11.41
CA SER A 504 -7.22 -22.04 -11.04
C SER A 504 -7.83 -23.45 -11.01
N CYS A 505 -9.17 -23.59 -10.98
CA CYS A 505 -9.81 -24.89 -10.85
C CYS A 505 -9.67 -25.73 -12.13
N THR A 506 -9.11 -26.95 -12.00
CA THR A 506 -8.94 -27.91 -13.10
C THR A 506 -10.17 -28.79 -13.33
N PHE A 507 -11.12 -28.80 -12.40
CA PHE A 507 -12.32 -29.65 -12.46
C PHE A 507 -13.47 -28.97 -13.22
N LYS A 508 -13.61 -29.27 -14.52
CA LYS A 508 -14.85 -29.37 -15.33
C LYS A 508 -16.06 -28.42 -15.04
N SER A 509 -15.86 -27.21 -14.51
CA SER A 509 -16.95 -26.22 -14.33
C SER A 509 -16.82 -24.99 -15.25
N LEU A 510 -15.98 -25.05 -16.28
CA LEU A 510 -16.02 -24.15 -17.44
C LEU A 510 -17.27 -24.37 -18.32
N SER A 511 -18.40 -24.79 -17.73
CA SER A 511 -19.69 -24.49 -18.33
C SER A 511 -19.89 -22.98 -18.15
N PHE A 512 -19.63 -22.23 -19.21
CA PHE A 512 -20.40 -21.03 -19.52
C PHE A 512 -21.87 -21.38 -19.31
N ARG A 513 -22.44 -21.05 -18.14
CA ARG A 513 -23.88 -20.97 -17.99
C ARG A 513 -24.26 -19.51 -18.26
N PRO A 514 -24.79 -19.17 -19.45
CA PRO A 514 -25.58 -17.96 -19.57
C PRO A 514 -26.84 -18.21 -18.73
N PHE A 515 -26.94 -17.56 -17.57
CA PHE A 515 -28.26 -17.39 -16.97
C PHE A 515 -28.96 -16.31 -17.76
N SER A 516 -29.89 -16.76 -18.60
CA SER A 516 -31.05 -16.01 -19.08
C SER A 516 -31.84 -15.42 -17.93
#